data_AF-A0A3D2TH45-F1
#
_entry.id   AF-A0A3D2TH45-F1
#
_cell.length_a   1.000
_cell.length_b   1.000
_cell.length_c   1.000
_cell.angle_alpha   90.00
_cell.angle_beta   90.00
_cell.angle_gamma   90.00
#
_symmetry.space_group_name_H-M   'P 1'
#
loop_
_entity.id
_entity.type
_entity.pdbx_description
1 polymer ?
#
loop_
_entity_poly.entity_id
_entity_poly.type
_entity_poly.pdbx_seq_one_letter_code
_entity_poly.pdbx_strand_id
1 'polypeptide(L)' 'MHTPRGSVDLPTFMPVGTLGTVKGLDIERVVQTGAQIVLANTYHLALRPGEETVSALGELHKFMGWSGPILTD' A
#
# COMPACT_ATOMS: atom_id res chain seq x y z
N MET A 1 -4.25 -9.53 -13.55
CA MET A 1 -5.31 -9.05 -12.62
C MET A 1 -5.58 -7.59 -12.92
N HIS A 2 -6.83 -7.15 -13.00
CA HIS A 2 -7.18 -5.74 -13.22
C HIS A 2 -7.82 -5.15 -11.97
N THR A 3 -7.34 -3.99 -11.54
CA THR A 3 -7.91 -3.23 -10.44
C THR A 3 -8.32 -1.84 -10.94
N PRO A 4 -9.17 -1.10 -10.19
CA PRO A 4 -9.50 0.28 -10.53
C PRO A 4 -8.28 1.21 -10.62
N ARG A 5 -7.14 0.83 -10.04
CA ARG A 5 -5.91 1.65 -9.93
C ARG A 5 -4.76 1.11 -10.77
N GLY A 6 -5.00 0.12 -11.62
CA GLY A 6 -3.99 -0.44 -12.52
C GLY A 6 -4.12 -1.94 -12.77
N SER A 7 -3.38 -2.39 -13.77
CA SER A 7 -3.24 -3.80 -14.10
C SER A 7 -1.98 -4.36 -13.43
N VAL A 8 -2.08 -5.60 -12.95
CA VAL A 8 -1.01 -6.35 -12.32
C VAL A 8 -0.78 -7.61 -13.14
N ASP A 9 0.41 -7.76 -13.70
CA ASP A 9 0.79 -8.94 -14.46
C ASP A 9 1.20 -10.04 -13.49
N LEU A 10 0.76 -11.26 -13.73
CA LEU A 10 1.08 -12.40 -12.87
C LEU A 10 2.06 -13.32 -13.61
N PRO A 11 3.04 -13.92 -12.92
CA PRO A 11 3.34 -13.79 -11.48
C PRO A 11 4.04 -12.46 -11.15
N THR A 12 3.68 -11.87 -10.00
CA THR A 12 4.29 -10.61 -9.50
C THR A 12 4.84 -10.78 -8.10
N PHE A 13 5.86 -10.00 -7.75
CA PHE A 13 6.37 -9.90 -6.39
C PHE A 13 5.67 -8.74 -5.68
N MET A 14 5.13 -9.00 -4.48
CA MET A 14 4.38 -8.02 -3.71
C MET A 14 5.15 -7.60 -2.45
N PRO A 15 5.67 -6.36 -2.37
CA PRO A 15 6.29 -5.85 -1.16
C PRO A 15 5.25 -5.72 -0.03
N VAL A 16 5.59 -6.15 1.18
CA VAL A 16 4.71 -6.12 2.35
C VAL A 16 4.99 -4.90 3.23
N GLY A 17 3.96 -4.09 3.49
CA GLY A 17 3.97 -2.98 4.46
C GLY A 17 3.29 -3.39 5.77
N THR A 18 4.06 -3.67 6.82
CA THR A 18 3.57 -4.30 8.06
C THR A 18 2.94 -3.36 9.08
N LEU A 19 3.09 -2.03 9.00
CA LEU A 19 2.60 -1.10 10.04
C LEU A 19 2.03 0.21 9.45
N GLY A 20 1.26 0.13 8.36
CA GLY A 20 0.80 1.33 7.64
C GLY A 20 1.93 2.20 7.07
N THR A 21 3.15 1.73 7.22
CA THR A 21 4.37 2.40 6.85
C THR A 21 5.23 1.31 6.25
N VAL A 22 5.58 1.47 4.97
CA VAL A 22 6.95 1.18 4.60
C VAL A 22 7.75 2.31 5.24
N LYS A 23 8.05 2.22 6.55
CA LYS A 23 8.64 3.37 7.30
C LYS A 23 9.90 3.81 6.60
N GLY A 24 9.84 4.95 5.90
CA GLY A 24 10.99 5.62 5.30
C GLY A 24 11.79 4.81 4.26
N LEU A 25 11.39 3.60 3.91
CA LEU A 25 11.96 2.87 2.78
C LEU A 25 11.15 3.29 1.55
N ASP A 26 11.50 4.48 1.08
CA ASP A 26 11.16 5.10 -0.19
C ASP A 26 10.12 4.32 -1.00
N ILE A 27 8.86 4.73 -0.95
CA ILE A 27 7.86 4.28 -1.93
C ILE A 27 8.41 4.45 -3.36
N GLU A 28 9.27 5.44 -3.56
CA GLU A 28 10.05 5.65 -4.77
C GLU A 28 10.93 4.46 -5.14
N ARG A 29 11.60 3.80 -4.18
CA ARG A 29 12.35 2.55 -4.44
C ARG A 29 11.42 1.42 -4.83
N VAL A 30 10.25 1.32 -4.20
CA VAL A 30 9.25 0.30 -4.56
C VAL A 30 8.72 0.54 -5.98
N VAL A 31 8.53 1.79 -6.37
CA VAL A 31 8.20 2.15 -7.76
C VAL A 31 9.37 1.81 -8.70
N GLN A 32 10.62 2.09 -8.29
CA GLN A 32 11.82 1.77 -9.07
C GLN A 32 12.07 0.27 -9.25
N THR A 33 11.59 -0.59 -8.35
CA THR A 33 11.68 -2.05 -8.54
C THR A 33 10.72 -2.58 -9.60
N GLY A 34 9.81 -1.73 -10.11
CA GLY A 34 8.77 -2.14 -11.04
C GLY A 34 7.60 -2.87 -10.35
N ALA A 35 7.44 -2.70 -9.04
CA ALA A 35 6.29 -3.25 -8.34
C ALA A 35 4.99 -2.71 -8.95
N GLN A 36 4.05 -3.62 -9.24
CA GLN A 36 2.73 -3.26 -9.78
C GLN A 36 1.64 -3.29 -8.70
N ILE A 37 1.92 -3.87 -7.53
CA ILE A 37 1.00 -3.97 -6.41
C ILE A 37 1.79 -4.06 -5.10
N VAL A 38 1.23 -3.51 -4.02
CA VAL A 38 1.78 -3.62 -2.67
C VAL A 38 0.79 -4.31 -1.75
N LEU A 39 1.29 -5.08 -0.79
CA LEU A 39 0.47 -5.69 0.25
C LEU A 39 0.54 -4.80 1.49
N ALA A 40 -0.59 -4.25 1.92
CA ALA A 40 -0.69 -3.43 3.12
C ALA A 40 -1.36 -4.24 4.23
N ASN A 41 -0.70 -4.36 5.38
CA ASN A 41 -1.31 -5.03 6.51
C ASN A 41 -2.32 -4.11 7.22
N THR A 42 -3.61 -4.40 7.07
CA THR A 42 -4.72 -3.58 7.56
C THR A 42 -5.03 -3.79 9.03
N TYR A 43 -4.65 -4.94 9.61
CA TYR A 43 -4.81 -5.25 11.03
C TYR A 43 -4.12 -4.20 11.92
N HIS A 44 -2.91 -3.79 11.56
CA HIS A 44 -2.17 -2.78 12.33
C HIS A 44 -2.70 -1.36 12.15
N LEU A 45 -3.21 -1.03 10.96
CA LEU A 45 -3.78 0.29 10.66
C LEU A 45 -5.04 0.58 11.48
N ALA A 46 -5.91 -0.43 11.65
CA ALA A 46 -7.10 -0.35 12.49
C ALA A 46 -6.76 -0.16 13.98
N LEU A 47 -5.63 -0.71 14.44
CA LEU A 47 -5.23 -0.66 15.85
C LEU A 47 -4.42 0.60 16.20
N ARG A 48 -3.51 1.06 15.32
CA ARG A 48 -2.70 2.29 15.48
C ARG A 48 -2.23 2.76 14.09
N PRO A 49 -2.67 3.91 13.54
CA PRO A 49 -3.29 5.08 14.19
C PRO A 49 -4.83 5.08 14.28
N GLY A 50 -5.50 3.99 13.85
CA GLY A 50 -6.96 3.89 13.82
C GLY A 50 -7.53 4.22 12.44
N GLU A 51 -8.62 3.54 12.07
CA GLU A 51 -9.31 3.70 10.78
C GLU A 51 -9.76 5.15 10.54
N GLU A 52 -10.27 5.82 11.57
CA GLU A 52 -10.67 7.23 11.50
C GLU A 52 -9.51 8.14 11.12
N THR A 53 -8.30 7.87 11.63
CA THR A 53 -7.10 8.64 11.30
C THR A 53 -6.68 8.42 9.85
N VAL A 54 -6.77 7.18 9.35
CA VAL A 54 -6.47 6.85 7.95
C VAL A 54 -7.50 7.49 7.00
N SER A 55 -8.78 7.49 7.39
CA SER A 55 -9.85 8.16 6.67
C SER A 55 -9.66 9.68 6.65
N ALA A 56 -9.34 10.28 7.79
CA ALA A 56 -9.07 11.71 7.92
C ALA A 56 -7.82 12.18 7.13
N LEU A 57 -6.81 11.31 6.98
CA LEU A 57 -5.62 11.57 6.15
C LEU A 57 -5.85 11.38 4.64
N GLY A 58 -7.09 11.09 4.24
CA GLY A 58 -7.52 11.16 2.84
C GLY A 58 -7.26 9.89 2.03
N GLU A 59 -7.47 8.73 2.65
CA GLU A 59 -7.36 7.36 2.10
C GLU A 59 -5.96 6.73 2.23
N LEU A 60 -5.93 5.40 2.35
CA LEU A 60 -4.73 4.58 2.53
C LEU A 60 -3.63 4.86 1.49
N HIS A 61 -4.02 5.14 0.24
CA HIS A 61 -3.11 5.50 -0.85
C HIS A 61 -2.31 6.77 -0.55
N LYS A 62 -2.98 7.83 -0.06
CA LYS A 62 -2.31 9.08 0.30
C LYS A 62 -1.44 8.91 1.54
N PHE A 63 -1.91 8.13 2.50
CA PHE A 63 -1.14 7.81 3.70
C PHE A 63 0.16 7.06 3.38
N MET A 64 0.12 6.13 2.42
CA MET A 64 1.29 5.34 1.99
C MET A 64 2.14 6.02 0.89
N GLY A 65 1.65 7.11 0.29
CA GLY A 65 2.28 7.73 -0.88
C GLY A 65 2.26 6.84 -2.14
N TRP A 66 1.34 5.87 -2.20
CA TRP A 66 1.24 4.89 -3.28
C TRP A 66 0.02 5.14 -4.16
N SER A 67 0.21 5.28 -5.47
CA SER A 67 -0.88 5.52 -6.41
C SER A 67 -1.48 4.26 -7.02
N GLY A 68 -0.72 3.14 -6.99
CA GLY A 68 -1.09 1.89 -7.64
C GLY A 68 -2.03 1.00 -6.82
N PRO A 69 -2.26 -0.24 -7.29
CA PRO A 69 -3.03 -1.25 -6.57
C PRO A 69 -2.48 -1.57 -5.17
N ILE A 70 -3.37 -1.70 -4.19
CA ILE A 70 -3.06 -2.17 -2.83
C ILE A 70 -3.88 -3.43 -2.58
N LEU A 71 -3.21 -4.49 -2.13
CA LEU A 71 -3.86 -5.66 -1.56
C LEU A 71 -3.83 -5.54 -0.04
N THR A 72 -5.01 -5.46 0.58
CA THR A 72 -5.15 -5.47 2.04
C THR A 72 -5.43 -6.89 2.53
N ASP A 73 -4.90 -7.25 3.69
CA ASP A 73 -5.20 -8.54 4.36
C ASP A 73 -6.39 -8.47 5.32
#